data_AF-A0A089WPN5-F1
#
_entry.id   AF-A0A089WPN5-F1
#
_cell.length_a   1.000
_cell.length_b   1.000
_cell.length_c   1.000
_cell.angle_alpha   90.00
_cell.angle_beta   90.00
_cell.angle_gamma   90.00
#
_symmetry.space_group_name_H-M   'P 1'
#
loop_
_entity.id
_entity.type
_entity.pdbx_description
1 polymer ?
#
loop_
_entity_poly.entity_id
_entity_poly.type
_entity_poly.pdbx_seq_one_letter_code
_entity_poly.pdbx_strand_id
1 'polypeptide(L)'
;MGPYSNVKPEQLADTSSYTVLETETYAGQPNRRWADMQPNLDIIRINDKKVGDIPFATYYYKNGSPQRAMLEPGHYTVQLKYNVPGSYLMADFEFDAEPGQKIMARTRYIGLNRLIVWLEDAKTEKVIGKRVQ
;
A
#
# COMPACT_ATOMS: atom_id res chain seq x y z
N MET A 1 -12.56 25.06 -4.77
CA MET A 1 -12.21 23.63 -4.68
C MET A 1 -11.15 23.51 -3.60
N GLY A 2 -11.55 23.07 -2.40
CA GLY A 2 -10.66 23.01 -1.23
C GLY A 2 -9.66 21.86 -1.34
N PRO A 3 -8.51 21.94 -0.67
CA PRO A 3 -7.48 20.93 -0.79
C PRO A 3 -7.96 19.64 -0.12
N TYR A 4 -8.13 18.62 -0.93
CA TYR A 4 -8.20 17.25 -0.48
C TYR A 4 -6.81 16.88 0.08
N SER A 5 -6.47 17.32 1.31
CA SER A 5 -5.33 16.80 2.13
C SER A 5 -5.68 16.59 3.66
N ASN A 6 -5.46 15.40 4.25
CA ASN A 6 -5.47 15.14 5.70
C ASN A 6 -4.07 15.42 6.28
N VAL A 7 -3.07 15.57 5.42
CA VAL A 7 -1.73 16.08 5.76
C VAL A 7 -1.46 17.25 4.83
N LYS A 8 -1.22 18.45 5.39
CA LYS A 8 -0.95 19.64 4.57
C LYS A 8 0.31 19.39 3.73
N PRO A 9 0.38 19.84 2.45
CA PRO A 9 1.57 19.70 1.62
C PRO A 9 2.86 20.22 2.28
N GLU A 10 2.73 21.21 3.16
CA GLU A 10 3.79 21.84 3.96
C GLU A 10 4.38 20.89 5.04
N GLN A 11 3.65 19.84 5.44
CA GLN A 11 4.05 18.88 6.48
C GLN A 11 4.73 17.62 5.90
N LEU A 12 4.80 17.50 4.57
CA LEU A 12 5.43 16.36 3.87
C LEU A 12 6.96 16.29 4.03
N ALA A 13 7.57 17.32 4.61
CA ALA A 13 9.01 17.36 4.90
C ALA A 13 9.40 16.48 6.10
N ASP A 14 8.47 16.22 7.03
CA ASP A 14 8.73 15.41 8.22
C ASP A 14 7.92 14.10 8.21
N THR A 15 8.49 13.07 7.59
CA THR A 15 7.88 11.73 7.55
C THR A 15 7.96 10.98 8.88
N SER A 16 8.64 11.52 9.91
CA SER A 16 8.82 10.82 11.20
C SER A 16 7.56 10.81 12.06
N SER A 17 6.64 11.75 11.82
CA SER A 17 5.35 11.84 12.52
C SER A 17 4.25 10.97 11.91
N TYR A 18 4.51 10.35 10.76
CA TYR A 18 3.51 9.63 9.96
C TYR A 18 3.92 8.18 9.73
N THR A 19 2.94 7.32 9.51
CA THR A 19 3.15 5.97 9.01
C THR A 19 3.16 5.98 7.49
N VAL A 20 4.11 5.31 6.86
CA VAL A 20 4.18 5.20 5.39
C VAL A 20 3.75 3.80 4.97
N LEU A 21 2.61 3.68 4.31
CA LEU A 21 2.18 2.45 3.65
C LEU A 21 2.66 2.47 2.19
N GLU A 22 3.48 1.50 1.81
CA GLU A 22 3.98 1.33 0.44
C GLU A 22 3.66 -0.07 -0.08
N THR A 23 3.23 -0.17 -1.32
CA THR A 23 3.24 -1.43 -2.04
C THR A 23 4.61 -1.61 -2.66
N GLU A 24 5.17 -2.81 -2.60
CA GLU A 24 6.47 -3.11 -3.18
C GLU A 24 6.38 -3.18 -4.71
N THR A 25 6.22 -2.03 -5.36
CA THR A 25 6.10 -1.95 -6.81
C THR A 25 7.33 -1.32 -7.47
N TYR A 26 8.09 -0.44 -6.79
CA TYR A 26 9.32 0.15 -7.38
C TYR A 26 10.43 0.57 -6.38
N ALA A 27 10.24 0.42 -5.07
CA ALA A 27 11.24 0.86 -4.08
C ALA A 27 12.22 -0.27 -3.72
N GLY A 28 13.21 -0.54 -4.59
CA GLY A 28 14.42 -1.26 -4.16
C GLY A 28 15.07 -2.29 -5.07
N GLN A 29 14.58 -2.58 -6.29
CA GLN A 29 15.24 -3.57 -7.16
C GLN A 29 15.53 -3.13 -8.60
N PRO A 30 16.76 -3.39 -9.11
CA PRO A 30 17.10 -3.18 -10.51
C PRO A 30 16.50 -4.31 -11.36
N ASN A 31 15.69 -3.95 -12.36
CA ASN A 31 15.21 -4.83 -13.44
C ASN A 31 14.32 -6.02 -13.04
N ARG A 32 13.09 -5.75 -12.61
CA ARG A 32 12.03 -6.77 -12.59
C ARG A 32 11.75 -7.27 -14.01
N ARG A 33 11.81 -8.58 -14.22
CA ARG A 33 11.35 -9.27 -15.44
C ARG A 33 9.93 -9.76 -15.22
N TRP A 34 9.15 -9.85 -16.31
CA TRP A 34 7.81 -10.44 -16.28
C TRP A 34 7.78 -11.86 -15.66
N ALA A 35 8.90 -12.58 -15.76
CA ALA A 35 9.09 -13.91 -15.19
C ALA A 35 9.32 -13.96 -13.67
N ASP A 36 9.54 -12.83 -12.99
CA ASP A 36 9.81 -12.80 -11.54
C ASP A 36 8.57 -13.10 -10.70
N MET A 37 7.40 -13.23 -11.34
CA MET A 37 6.14 -13.61 -10.69
C MET A 37 5.93 -12.85 -9.38
N GLN A 38 5.91 -11.52 -9.45
CA GLN A 38 5.44 -10.66 -8.36
C GLN A 38 4.38 -9.73 -8.95
N PRO A 39 3.10 -9.92 -8.61
CA PRO A 39 2.03 -9.12 -9.19
C PRO A 39 2.16 -7.68 -8.68
N ASN A 40 1.64 -6.72 -9.46
CA ASN A 40 1.46 -5.38 -8.94
C ASN A 40 0.40 -5.39 -7.84
N LEU A 41 0.67 -4.69 -6.74
CA LEU A 41 -0.30 -4.34 -5.72
C LEU A 41 -0.62 -2.87 -5.84
N ASP A 42 -1.90 -2.55 -5.87
CA ASP A 42 -2.41 -1.19 -5.94
C ASP A 42 -3.31 -0.92 -4.72
N ILE A 43 -3.12 0.24 -4.07
CA ILE A 43 -3.94 0.64 -2.91
C ILE A 43 -5.22 1.30 -3.42
N ILE A 44 -6.38 0.65 -3.27
CA ILE A 44 -7.64 1.17 -3.85
C ILE A 44 -8.46 1.96 -2.83
N ARG A 45 -8.51 1.49 -1.57
CA ARG A 45 -9.22 2.17 -0.49
C ARG A 45 -8.43 2.19 0.81
N ILE A 46 -8.66 3.21 1.62
CA ILE A 46 -8.25 3.28 3.02
C ILE A 46 -9.44 3.79 3.85
N ASN A 47 -9.82 3.10 4.93
CA ASN A 47 -11.03 3.41 5.73
C ASN A 47 -12.27 3.59 4.86
N ASP A 48 -12.49 2.64 3.94
CA ASP A 48 -13.57 2.60 2.94
C ASP A 48 -13.64 3.75 1.92
N LYS A 49 -12.75 4.73 2.03
CA LYS A 49 -12.66 5.83 1.08
C LYS A 49 -11.73 5.45 -0.06
N LYS A 50 -12.06 5.82 -1.28
CA LYS A 50 -11.21 5.57 -2.46
C LYS A 50 -9.98 6.46 -2.38
N VAL A 51 -8.78 5.91 -2.60
CA VAL A 51 -7.51 6.66 -2.47
C VAL A 51 -7.47 7.96 -3.29
N GLY A 52 -8.14 8.03 -4.45
CA GLY A 52 -8.26 9.27 -5.25
C GLY A 52 -9.21 10.33 -4.68
N ASP A 53 -10.13 9.94 -3.81
CA ASP A 53 -11.01 10.83 -3.05
C ASP A 53 -10.43 11.12 -1.66
N ILE A 54 -9.43 10.34 -1.22
CA ILE A 54 -8.78 10.56 0.06
C ILE A 54 -7.70 11.60 -0.10
N PRO A 55 -7.69 12.55 0.82
CA PRO A 55 -6.74 13.62 0.83
C PRO A 55 -5.29 13.22 1.24
N PHE A 56 -4.57 12.37 0.48
CA PHE A 56 -3.19 11.93 0.77
C PHE A 56 -2.16 12.39 -0.26
N ALA A 57 -0.88 12.48 0.16
CA ALA A 57 0.28 12.55 -0.74
C ALA A 57 0.50 11.20 -1.43
N THR A 58 -0.40 10.91 -2.36
CA THR A 58 -0.36 9.69 -3.15
C THR A 58 0.64 9.90 -4.28
N TYR A 59 1.83 9.31 -4.16
CA TYR A 59 2.80 9.33 -5.24
C TYR A 59 2.39 8.31 -6.30
N TYR A 60 1.90 8.80 -7.43
CA TYR A 60 1.67 7.99 -8.62
C TYR A 60 3.02 7.65 -9.24
N TYR A 61 3.47 6.40 -9.11
CA TYR A 61 4.58 5.90 -9.90
C TYR A 61 4.14 5.62 -11.34
N LYS A 62 5.11 5.40 -12.24
CA LYS A 62 5.06 5.36 -13.72
C LYS A 62 3.84 4.71 -14.40
N ASN A 63 3.04 3.92 -13.66
CA ASN A 63 1.87 3.19 -14.14
C ASN A 63 0.52 3.86 -13.76
N GLY A 64 0.54 5.01 -13.08
CA GLY A 64 -0.68 5.73 -12.68
C GLY A 64 -1.46 5.08 -11.53
N SER A 65 -0.91 4.05 -10.89
CA SER A 65 -1.51 3.41 -9.71
C SER A 65 -0.97 4.00 -8.40
N PRO A 66 -1.83 4.18 -7.39
CA PRO A 66 -1.42 4.58 -6.05
C PRO A 66 -0.65 3.44 -5.36
N GLN A 67 0.63 3.66 -5.09
CA GLN A 67 1.54 2.66 -4.51
C GLN A 67 2.14 3.10 -3.17
N ARG A 68 1.82 4.32 -2.74
CA ARG A 68 2.30 4.91 -1.50
C ARG A 68 1.20 5.76 -0.88
N ALA A 69 0.98 5.58 0.42
CA ALA A 69 0.10 6.39 1.25
C ALA A 69 0.84 6.79 2.53
N MET A 70 0.65 8.03 2.98
CA MET A 70 1.15 8.52 4.26
C MET A 70 -0.03 8.66 5.21
N LEU A 71 -0.01 7.95 6.32
CA LEU A 71 -1.11 7.85 7.28
C LEU A 71 -0.72 8.53 8.58
N GLU A 72 -1.66 9.23 9.20
CA GLU A 72 -1.50 9.61 10.59
C GLU A 72 -1.52 8.36 11.47
N PRO A 73 -0.88 8.35 12.65
CA PRO A 73 -0.99 7.22 13.56
C PRO A 73 -2.45 6.90 13.91
N GLY A 74 -2.82 5.62 13.93
CA GLY A 74 -4.19 5.20 14.18
C GLY A 74 -4.54 3.83 13.62
N HIS A 75 -5.81 3.44 13.71
CA HIS A 75 -6.32 2.19 13.16
C HIS A 75 -6.86 2.38 11.74
N TYR A 76 -6.50 1.50 10.82
CA TYR A 76 -6.86 1.61 9.42
C TYR A 76 -7.36 0.30 8.82
N THR A 77 -8.31 0.42 7.89
CA THR A 77 -8.60 -0.60 6.89
C THR A 77 -7.97 -0.22 5.56
N VAL A 78 -7.42 -1.17 4.82
CA VAL A 78 -6.91 -0.96 3.46
C VAL A 78 -7.40 -2.05 2.53
N GLN A 79 -7.84 -1.64 1.34
CA GLN A 79 -8.17 -2.54 0.25
C GLN A 79 -7.07 -2.50 -0.82
N LEU A 80 -6.44 -3.64 -1.03
CA LEU A 80 -5.42 -3.83 -2.06
C LEU A 80 -6.00 -4.57 -3.25
N LYS A 81 -5.70 -4.12 -4.47
CA LYS A 81 -6.00 -4.83 -5.71
C LYS A 81 -4.73 -5.43 -6.28
N TYR A 82 -4.82 -6.67 -6.76
CA TYR A 82 -3.75 -7.32 -7.50
C TYR A 82 -4.30 -8.08 -8.71
N ASN A 83 -3.50 -8.14 -9.77
CA ASN A 83 -3.88 -8.80 -11.01
C ASN A 83 -3.37 -10.24 -11.02
N VAL A 84 -4.20 -11.14 -11.53
CA VAL A 84 -3.85 -12.52 -11.90
C VAL A 84 -4.15 -12.72 -13.39
N PRO A 85 -3.59 -13.74 -14.04
CA PRO A 85 -3.99 -14.07 -15.41
C PRO A 85 -5.52 -14.17 -15.57
N GLY A 86 -6.08 -13.28 -16.40
CA GLY A 86 -7.52 -13.27 -16.75
C GLY A 86 -8.45 -12.57 -15.77
N SER A 87 -7.99 -12.08 -14.62
CA SER A 87 -8.84 -11.34 -13.67
C SER A 87 -8.05 -10.47 -12.68
N TYR A 88 -8.75 -9.78 -11.78
CA TYR A 88 -8.15 -9.13 -10.62
C TYR A 88 -8.85 -9.61 -9.35
N LEU A 89 -8.12 -9.55 -8.24
CA LEU A 89 -8.61 -9.90 -6.92
C LEU A 89 -8.36 -8.75 -5.95
N MET A 90 -9.06 -8.79 -4.82
CA MET A 90 -8.92 -7.83 -3.74
C MET A 90 -8.45 -8.52 -2.46
N ALA A 91 -7.70 -7.79 -1.64
CA ALA A 91 -7.33 -8.19 -0.30
C ALA A 91 -7.53 -7.01 0.65
N ASP A 92 -8.42 -7.20 1.61
CA ASP A 92 -8.71 -6.22 2.63
C ASP A 92 -7.94 -6.54 3.91
N PHE A 93 -7.36 -5.53 4.53
CA PHE A 93 -6.58 -5.66 5.75
C PHE A 93 -6.97 -4.60 6.76
N GLU A 94 -6.98 -4.98 8.03
CA GLU A 94 -7.00 -4.06 9.17
C GLU A 94 -5.63 -4.03 9.82
N PHE A 95 -5.12 -2.85 10.18
CA PHE A 95 -3.82 -2.71 10.84
C PHE A 95 -3.76 -1.43 11.69
N ASP A 96 -2.89 -1.45 12.68
CA ASP A 96 -2.54 -0.26 13.46
C ASP A 96 -1.27 0.38 12.89
N ALA A 97 -1.32 1.69 12.75
CA ALA A 97 -0.29 2.52 12.17
C ALA A 97 0.40 3.33 13.27
N GLU A 98 1.71 3.15 13.43
CA GLU A 98 2.52 3.84 14.44
C GLU A 98 3.34 5.00 13.83
N PRO A 99 3.64 6.07 14.60
CA PRO A 99 4.46 7.18 14.12
C PRO A 99 5.84 6.70 13.62
N GLY A 100 6.23 7.15 12.43
CA GLY A 100 7.52 6.79 11.82
C GLY A 100 7.61 5.34 11.32
N GLN A 101 6.51 4.59 11.41
CA GLN A 101 6.43 3.22 10.90
C GLN A 101 6.41 3.22 9.37
N LYS A 102 7.10 2.25 8.78
CA LYS A 102 6.98 1.96 7.35
C LYS A 102 6.34 0.59 7.19
N ILE A 103 5.21 0.54 6.51
CA ILE A 103 4.43 -0.66 6.22
C ILE A 103 4.62 -1.01 4.74
N MET A 104 5.00 -2.25 4.46
CA MET A 104 5.12 -2.79 3.12
C MET A 104 3.98 -3.76 2.86
N ALA A 105 3.17 -3.48 1.85
CA ALA A 105 2.26 -4.46 1.27
C ALA A 105 3.02 -5.33 0.27
N ARG A 106 3.03 -6.64 0.52
CA ARG A 106 3.78 -7.63 -0.25
C ARG A 106 2.90 -8.71 -0.85
N THR A 107 3.43 -9.33 -1.89
CA THR A 107 2.80 -10.44 -2.61
C THR A 107 3.79 -11.54 -2.92
N ARG A 108 3.30 -12.77 -2.94
CA ARG A 108 4.05 -13.93 -3.42
C ARG A 108 3.14 -14.91 -4.14
N TYR A 109 3.56 -15.39 -5.31
CA TYR A 109 2.86 -16.48 -5.99
C TYR A 109 3.08 -17.79 -5.25
N ILE A 110 1.98 -18.50 -5.04
CA ILE A 110 1.95 -19.85 -4.46
C ILE A 110 1.33 -20.87 -5.42
N GLY A 111 1.04 -20.46 -6.67
CA GLY A 111 0.52 -21.31 -7.73
C GLY A 111 -0.04 -20.51 -8.90
N LEU A 112 -0.50 -21.22 -9.94
CA LEU A 112 -1.17 -20.61 -11.08
C LEU A 112 -2.44 -19.90 -10.58
N ASN A 113 -2.48 -18.57 -10.73
CA ASN A 113 -3.56 -17.68 -10.25
C ASN A 113 -3.74 -17.65 -8.73
N ARG A 114 -2.75 -18.08 -7.94
CA ARG A 114 -2.80 -18.03 -6.47
C ARG A 114 -1.68 -17.17 -5.91
N LEU A 115 -2.08 -16.18 -5.13
CA LEU A 115 -1.21 -15.19 -4.52
C LEU A 115 -1.52 -15.11 -3.03
N ILE A 116 -0.46 -15.11 -2.22
CA ILE A 116 -0.56 -14.61 -0.86
C ILE A 116 -0.26 -13.11 -0.89
N VAL A 117 -1.02 -12.36 -0.10
CA VAL A 117 -0.85 -10.92 0.13
C VAL A 117 -0.75 -10.75 1.63
N TRP A 118 0.17 -9.91 2.09
CA TRP A 118 0.30 -9.55 3.50
C TRP A 118 0.84 -8.13 3.63
N LEU A 119 0.66 -7.54 4.81
CA LEU A 119 1.37 -6.31 5.19
C LEU A 119 2.47 -6.69 6.18
N GLU A 120 3.60 -6.02 6.11
CA GLU A 120 4.68 -6.17 7.08
C GLU A 120 5.32 -4.84 7.44
N ASP A 121 5.88 -4.75 8.62
CA ASP A 121 6.71 -3.63 9.02
C ASP A 121 8.08 -3.73 8.31
N ALA A 122 8.48 -2.69 7.58
CA ALA A 122 9.69 -2.68 6.76
C ALA A 122 10.98 -2.78 7.57
N LYS A 123 10.95 -2.40 8.86
CA LYS A 123 12.13 -2.41 9.74
C LYS A 123 12.28 -3.76 10.44
N THR A 124 11.17 -4.35 10.87
CA THR A 124 11.17 -5.59 11.67
C THR A 124 10.82 -6.84 10.89
N GLU A 125 10.32 -6.70 9.65
CA GLU A 125 9.81 -7.77 8.78
C GLU A 125 8.66 -8.58 9.42
N LYS A 126 8.08 -8.07 10.51
CA LYS A 126 6.93 -8.70 11.15
C LYS A 126 5.70 -8.46 10.29
N VAL A 127 4.93 -9.51 10.06
CA VAL A 127 3.60 -9.39 9.46
C VAL A 127 2.76 -8.54 10.39
N ILE A 128 2.29 -7.42 9.85
CA ILE A 128 1.36 -6.52 10.53
C ILE A 128 0.03 -6.57 9.81
N GLY A 129 -1.02 -6.32 10.56
CA GLY A 129 -2.36 -6.36 10.03
C GLY A 129 -2.94 -7.77 9.85
N LYS A 130 -4.27 -7.78 9.84
CA LYS A 130 -5.11 -8.96 9.77
C LYS A 130 -5.92 -8.87 8.50
N ARG A 131 -5.94 -9.96 7.73
CA ARG A 131 -6.81 -10.04 6.56
C ARG A 131 -8.27 -10.08 7.03
N VAL A 132 -9.08 -9.20 6.47
CA VAL A 132 -10.53 -9.13 6.70
C VAL A 132 -11.28 -9.46 5.42
N GLN A 133 -12.54 -9.91 5.56
CA GLN A 133 -13.42 -10.32 4.46
C GLN A 133 -14.60 -9.36 4.36
#